data_AF-A0A5B2VWA0-F1
#
_entry.id   AF-A0A5B2VWA0-F1
#
_cell.length_a   1.000
_cell.length_b   1.000
_cell.length_c   1.000
_cell.angle_alpha   90.00
_cell.angle_beta   90.00
_cell.angle_gamma   90.00
#
_symmetry.space_group_name_H-M   'P 1'
#
loop_
_entity.id
_entity.type
_entity.pdbx_description
1 polymer ?
#
loop_
_entity_poly.entity_id
_entity_poly.type
_entity_poly.pdbx_seq_one_letter_code
_entity_poly.pdbx_strand_id
1 'polypeptide(L)'
;MRHGISSIGDALREYMNKSRMKPRMMEVRIQENWEQMMGKTIARYTESIQLFDAKLIITTNVAPLKQELNYAKDKIIKLVNEMLGEPAVREVIIK
;
A
#
# COMPACT_ATOMS: atom_id res chain seq x y z
N MET A 1 -2.55 34.92 26.09
CA MET A 1 -2.72 33.83 25.10
C MET A 1 -2.02 34.26 23.82
N ARG A 2 -0.88 33.65 23.45
CA ARG A 2 -0.18 33.96 22.19
C ARG A 2 -0.83 33.14 21.09
N HIS A 3 -1.55 33.80 20.17
CA HIS A 3 -1.97 33.19 18.92
C HIS A 3 -0.71 32.85 18.12
N GLY A 4 -0.39 31.56 18.01
CA GLY A 4 0.71 31.08 17.19
C GLY A 4 0.37 31.38 15.73
N ILE A 5 1.06 32.34 15.13
CA ILE A 5 1.14 32.47 13.68
C ILE A 5 1.98 31.28 13.24
N SER A 6 1.36 30.15 12.95
CA SER A 6 2.04 29.07 12.22
C SER A 6 2.53 29.69 10.91
N SER A 7 3.84 29.67 10.67
CA SER A 7 4.35 30.17 9.40
C SER A 7 3.76 29.33 8.26
N ILE A 8 3.61 29.91 7.07
CA ILE A 8 3.18 29.16 5.88
C ILE A 8 4.08 27.92 5.66
N GLY A 9 5.35 28.01 6.03
CA GLY A 9 6.30 26.88 5.99
C GLY A 9 5.95 25.74 6.94
N ASP A 10 5.52 26.04 8.16
CA ASP A 10 5.11 25.02 9.14
C ASP A 10 3.80 24.34 8.72
N ALA A 11 2.83 25.12 8.24
CA ALA A 11 1.57 24.59 7.71
C ALA A 11 1.79 23.70 6.46
N LEU A 12 2.71 24.10 5.56
CA LEU A 12 3.07 23.30 4.39
C LEU A 12 3.77 21.99 4.81
N ARG A 13 4.70 22.05 5.77
CA ARG A 13 5.38 20.86 6.29
C ARG A 13 4.41 19.89 6.95
N GLU A 14 3.51 20.39 7.78
CA GLU A 14 2.47 19.59 8.43
C GLU A 14 1.53 18.96 7.39
N TYR A 15 1.13 19.71 6.36
CA TYR A 15 0.33 19.20 5.25
C TYR A 15 1.05 18.08 4.48
N MET A 16 2.32 18.26 4.13
CA MET A 16 3.11 17.22 3.47
C MET A 16 3.26 15.96 4.33
N ASN A 17 3.47 16.12 5.64
CA ASN A 17 3.57 15.01 6.57
C ASN A 17 2.24 14.25 6.65
N LYS A 18 1.11 14.95 6.84
CA LYS A 18 -0.23 14.34 6.85
C LYS A 18 -0.54 13.61 5.53
N SER A 19 -0.15 14.21 4.40
CA SER A 19 -0.31 13.61 3.06
C SER A 19 0.44 12.28 2.92
N ARG A 20 1.64 12.15 3.52
CA ARG A 20 2.42 10.89 3.52
C ARG A 20 1.93 9.87 4.56
N MET A 21 1.25 10.31 5.62
CA MET A 21 0.77 9.40 6.67
C MET A 21 -0.34 8.49 6.16
N LYS A 22 -1.31 9.01 5.40
CA LYS A 22 -2.43 8.19 4.91
C LYS A 22 -1.95 6.97 4.08
N PRO A 23 -1.12 7.13 3.04
CA PRO A 23 -0.59 5.99 2.27
C PRO A 23 0.20 5.00 3.12
N ARG A 24 1.00 5.48 4.08
CA ARG A 24 1.76 4.60 5.00
C ARG A 24 0.86 3.77 5.89
N MET A 25 -0.20 4.35 6.45
CA MET A 25 -1.16 3.58 7.25
C MET A 25 -1.88 2.53 6.40
N MET A 26 -2.19 2.86 5.15
CA MET A 26 -2.80 1.91 4.22
C MET A 26 -1.84 0.76 3.88
N GLU A 27 -0.57 1.07 3.61
CA GLU A 27 0.48 0.05 3.40
C GLU A 27 0.55 -0.93 4.58
N VAL A 28 0.62 -0.42 5.81
CA VAL A 28 0.64 -1.26 7.03
C VAL A 28 -0.61 -2.14 7.11
N ARG A 29 -1.81 -1.59 6.88
CA ARG A 29 -3.05 -2.38 6.86
C ARG A 29 -3.02 -3.48 5.80
N ILE A 30 -2.47 -3.21 4.62
CA ILE A 30 -2.33 -4.22 3.56
C ILE A 30 -1.39 -5.34 4.03
N GLN A 31 -0.24 -4.99 4.61
CA GLN A 31 0.74 -5.96 5.12
C GLN A 31 0.14 -6.86 6.21
N GLU A 32 -0.58 -6.29 7.18
CA GLU A 32 -1.22 -7.04 8.28
C GLU A 32 -2.31 -8.01 7.79
N ASN A 33 -3.01 -7.66 6.72
CA ASN A 33 -4.11 -8.47 6.18
C ASN A 33 -3.70 -9.34 4.98
N TRP A 34 -2.44 -9.28 4.54
CA TRP A 34 -1.99 -9.94 3.31
C TRP A 34 -2.18 -11.46 3.34
N GLU A 35 -1.76 -12.11 4.43
CA GLU A 35 -1.93 -13.55 4.59
C GLU A 35 -3.40 -13.97 4.59
N GLN A 36 -4.27 -13.18 5.24
CA GLN A 36 -5.70 -13.47 5.26
C GLN A 36 -6.32 -13.34 3.85
N MET A 37 -5.91 -12.33 3.07
CA MET A 37 -6.44 -12.10 1.72
C MET A 37 -5.91 -13.10 0.68
N MET A 38 -4.63 -13.44 0.76
CA MET A 38 -3.92 -14.19 -0.28
C MET A 38 -3.62 -15.65 0.09
N GLY A 39 -3.73 -15.99 1.37
CA GLY A 39 -3.37 -17.28 1.90
C GLY A 39 -1.88 -17.39 2.27
N LYS A 40 -1.63 -18.33 3.19
CA LYS A 40 -0.32 -18.57 3.82
C LYS A 40 0.82 -18.82 2.83
N THR A 41 0.57 -19.55 1.74
CA THR A 41 1.61 -19.89 0.75
C THR A 41 2.10 -18.63 0.02
N ILE A 42 1.18 -17.80 -0.48
CA ILE A 42 1.54 -16.56 -1.18
C ILE A 42 2.25 -15.60 -0.25
N ALA A 43 1.72 -15.42 0.97
CA ALA A 43 2.31 -14.55 1.97
C ALA A 43 3.74 -14.98 2.34
N ARG A 44 3.98 -16.28 2.53
CA ARG A 44 5.31 -16.82 2.85
C ARG A 44 6.40 -16.46 1.84
N TYR A 45 6.04 -16.39 0.56
CA TYR A 45 6.99 -16.11 -0.53
C TYR A 45 6.91 -14.66 -1.03
N THR A 46 6.12 -13.80 -0.37
CA THR A 46 6.11 -12.37 -0.61
C THR A 46 7.19 -11.72 0.25
N GLU A 47 8.16 -11.05 -0.37
CA GLU A 47 9.26 -10.40 0.35
C GLU A 47 8.88 -9.02 0.88
N SER A 48 8.12 -8.25 0.10
CA SER A 48 7.68 -6.92 0.50
C SER A 48 6.41 -6.49 -0.23
N ILE A 49 5.67 -5.61 0.43
CA ILE A 49 4.48 -4.96 -0.09
C ILE A 49 4.61 -3.46 0.20
N GLN A 50 4.54 -2.64 -0.83
CA GLN A 50 4.68 -1.19 -0.71
C GLN A 50 3.55 -0.48 -1.46
N LEU A 51 3.01 0.60 -0.89
CA LEU A 51 2.00 1.43 -1.54
C LEU A 51 2.59 2.80 -1.87
N PHE A 52 2.80 3.06 -3.15
CA PHE A 52 3.36 4.32 -3.63
C PHE A 52 2.60 4.82 -4.86
N ASP A 53 2.12 6.06 -4.81
CA ASP A 53 1.41 6.71 -5.92
C ASP A 53 0.23 5.87 -6.49
N ALA A 54 -0.59 5.33 -5.59
CA ALA A 54 -1.67 4.39 -5.90
C ALA A 54 -1.22 3.11 -6.62
N LYS A 55 0.07 2.75 -6.54
CA LYS A 55 0.63 1.51 -7.05
C LYS A 55 1.00 0.59 -5.90
N LEU A 56 0.47 -0.62 -5.92
CA LEU A 56 0.87 -1.68 -5.01
C LEU A 56 2.03 -2.45 -5.62
N ILE A 57 3.21 -2.30 -5.02
CA ILE A 57 4.43 -2.98 -5.44
C ILE A 57 4.59 -4.21 -4.54
N ILE A 58 4.59 -5.38 -5.16
CA ILE A 58 4.77 -6.67 -4.49
C ILE A 58 6.08 -7.26 -5.00
N THR A 59 6.98 -7.62 -4.08
CA THR A 59 8.26 -8.23 -4.43
C THR A 59 8.25 -9.71 -4.06
N THR A 60 8.68 -10.58 -4.98
CA THR A 60 8.90 -12.01 -4.71
C THR A 60 10.09 -12.54 -5.49
N ASN A 61 10.91 -13.37 -4.85
CA ASN A 61 12.03 -14.06 -5.50
C ASN A 61 11.63 -15.41 -6.14
N VAL A 62 10.37 -15.82 -6.02
CA VAL A 62 9.88 -17.10 -6.54
C VAL A 62 9.25 -16.89 -7.91
N ALA A 63 9.92 -17.36 -8.98
CA ALA A 63 9.48 -17.15 -10.36
C ALA A 63 8.05 -17.67 -10.67
N PRO A 64 7.63 -18.87 -10.22
CA PRO A 64 6.25 -19.31 -10.39
C PRO A 64 5.23 -18.39 -9.71
N LEU A 65 5.50 -17.97 -8.47
CA LEU A 65 4.60 -17.06 -7.75
C LEU A 65 4.54 -15.70 -8.44
N LYS A 66 5.67 -15.18 -8.92
CA LYS A 66 5.71 -13.95 -9.71
C LYS A 66 4.76 -14.04 -10.91
N GLN A 67 4.76 -15.16 -11.63
CA GLN A 67 3.88 -15.37 -12.77
C GLN A 67 2.41 -15.44 -12.34
N GLU A 68 2.08 -16.20 -11.30
CA GLU A 68 0.72 -16.27 -10.74
C GLU A 68 0.19 -14.90 -10.30
N LEU A 69 1.00 -14.12 -9.58
CA LEU A 69 0.65 -12.77 -9.14
C LEU A 69 0.46 -11.81 -10.32
N ASN A 70 1.23 -11.98 -11.40
CA ASN A 70 1.06 -11.18 -12.61
C ASN A 70 -0.31 -11.44 -13.28
N TYR A 71 -0.77 -12.69 -13.30
CA TYR A 71 -2.11 -13.02 -13.81
C TYR A 71 -3.23 -12.56 -12.85
N ALA A 72 -2.94 -12.45 -11.56
CA ALA A 72 -3.92 -12.08 -10.54
C ALA A 72 -4.01 -10.57 -10.25
N LYS A 73 -3.31 -9.69 -10.98
CA LYS A 73 -3.22 -8.25 -10.68
C LYS A 73 -4.57 -7.57 -10.47
N ASP A 74 -5.52 -7.78 -11.38
CA ASP A 74 -6.84 -7.14 -11.29
C ASP A 74 -7.62 -7.62 -10.06
N LYS A 75 -7.50 -8.91 -9.72
CA LYS A 75 -8.08 -9.49 -8.51
C LYS A 75 -7.44 -8.90 -7.26
N ILE A 76 -6.12 -8.72 -7.24
CA ILE A 76 -5.39 -8.11 -6.12
C ILE A 76 -5.87 -6.66 -5.92
N ILE A 77 -5.99 -5.86 -7.00
CA ILE A 77 -6.50 -4.49 -6.94
C ILE A 77 -7.88 -4.47 -6.28
N LYS A 78 -8.79 -5.34 -6.73
CA LYS A 78 -10.15 -5.44 -6.20
C LYS A 78 -10.16 -5.80 -4.71
N LEU A 79 -9.48 -6.88 -4.32
CA LEU A 79 -9.45 -7.36 -2.93
C LEU A 79 -8.85 -6.32 -1.98
N VAL A 80 -7.76 -5.67 -2.39
CA VAL A 80 -7.10 -4.66 -1.55
C VAL A 80 -7.98 -3.43 -1.37
N ASN A 81 -8.61 -2.94 -2.44
CA ASN A 81 -9.52 -1.80 -2.35
C ASN A 81 -10.78 -2.13 -1.52
N GLU A 82 -11.33 -3.34 -1.67
CA GLU A 82 -12.45 -3.83 -0.85
C GLU A 82 -12.07 -3.88 0.64
N MET A 83 -10.88 -4.39 0.97
CA MET A 83 -10.37 -4.42 2.34
C MET A 83 -10.14 -3.02 2.92
N LEU A 84 -9.62 -2.09 2.11
CA LEU A 84 -9.37 -0.72 2.56
C LEU A 84 -10.65 0.10 2.68
N GLY A 85 -11.70 -0.23 1.92
CA GLY A 85 -12.96 0.50 1.84
C GLY A 85 -12.91 1.74 0.93
N GLU A 86 -11.83 1.91 0.15
CA GLU A 86 -11.65 3.03 -0.77
C GLU A 86 -10.76 2.64 -1.97
N PRO A 87 -10.88 3.29 -3.14
CA PRO A 87 -10.10 2.98 -4.33
C PRO A 87 -8.66 3.52 -4.25
N ALA A 88 -7.86 2.93 -3.36
CA ALA A 88 -6.49 3.34 -3.06
C ALA A 88 -5.43 2.81 -4.03
N VAL A 89 -5.69 1.63 -4.62
CA VAL A 89 -4.79 0.96 -5.56
C VAL A 89 -5.38 1.03 -6.95
N ARG A 90 -4.59 1.54 -7.90
CA ARG A 90 -4.92 1.63 -9.33
C ARG A 90 -4.08 0.68 -10.18
N GLU A 91 -2.89 0.32 -9.72
CA GLU A 91 -1.95 -0.53 -10.45
C GLU A 91 -1.25 -1.50 -9.50
N VAL A 92 -0.96 -2.71 -9.96
CA VAL A 92 -0.13 -3.69 -9.24
C VAL A 92 1.13 -3.99 -10.06
N ILE A 93 2.28 -3.86 -9.42
CA ILE A 93 3.60 -4.14 -10.00
C ILE A 93 4.20 -5.31 -9.25
N ILE A 94 4.58 -6.37 -9.98
CA ILE A 94 5.26 -7.53 -9.40
C ILE A 94 6.74 -7.48 -9.74
N LYS A 95 7.59 -7.37 -8.72
CA LYS A 95 9.05 -7.36 -8.84
C LYS A 95 9.63 -8.72 -8.49
#